data_AF-F4NTC2-F1
#
_entry.id   AF-F4NTC2-F1
#
_cell.length_a   1.000
_cell.length_b   1.000
_cell.length_c   1.000
_cell.angle_alpha   90.00
_cell.angle_beta   90.00
_cell.angle_gamma   90.00
#
_symmetry.space_group_name_H-M   'P 1'
#
loop_
_entity.id
_entity.type
_entity.pdbx_description
1 polymer ?
#
loop_
_entity_poly.entity_id
_entity_poly.type
_entity_poly.pdbx_seq_one_letter_code
_entity_poly.pdbx_strand_id
1 'polypeptide(L)'
;MGRSDIKKRWKKLLAASNETIKSGRWSEEEIQKLGEAVNHVLVRDKLPASSNLIRWRDVANMVVTRTDIQCRTKWNLSFQSGKKAVSVVRSFEYEDYASLLTRMSALCSAANDETEIVWEMLVGENEPWNAQYLKTRWSYLKGVVPVHELTMRTFSQIIDYCFDNLVELIDRRSRLISTSEFLVNTEDMEE
;
A
#
# COMPACT_ATOMS: atom_id res chain seq x y z
N MET A 1 -1.82 -30.89 8.69
CA MET A 1 -1.33 -30.08 7.55
C MET A 1 -1.72 -30.80 6.26
N GLY A 2 -2.77 -30.54 5.49
CA GLY A 2 -3.67 -29.41 5.35
C GLY A 2 -3.94 -29.26 3.84
N ARG A 3 -4.82 -30.09 3.25
CA ARG A 3 -5.13 -30.16 1.79
C ARG A 3 -5.46 -28.80 1.12
N SER A 4 -5.69 -27.76 1.92
CA SER A 4 -5.94 -26.38 1.53
C SER A 4 -4.73 -25.70 0.87
N ASP A 5 -3.51 -25.94 1.38
CA ASP A 5 -2.29 -25.27 0.91
C ASP A 5 -1.84 -25.79 -0.46
N ILE A 6 -2.10 -27.07 -0.72
CA ILE A 6 -1.85 -27.71 -2.01
C ILE A 6 -2.70 -27.01 -3.09
N LYS A 7 -4.02 -26.85 -2.90
CA LYS A 7 -4.87 -26.17 -3.89
C LYS A 7 -4.44 -24.72 -4.18
N LYS A 8 -4.02 -23.97 -3.15
CA LYS A 8 -3.50 -22.60 -3.34
C LYS A 8 -2.20 -22.59 -4.14
N ARG A 9 -1.28 -23.50 -3.81
CA ARG A 9 0.03 -23.63 -4.48
C ARG A 9 -0.12 -24.09 -5.93
N TRP A 10 -1.02 -25.02 -6.21
CA TRP A 10 -1.36 -25.46 -7.57
C TRP A 10 -2.02 -24.35 -8.40
N LYS A 11 -2.94 -23.56 -7.83
CA LYS A 11 -3.50 -22.38 -8.52
C LYS A 11 -2.43 -21.34 -8.85
N LYS A 12 -1.47 -21.12 -7.95
CA LYS A 12 -0.35 -20.19 -8.17
C LYS A 12 0.57 -20.68 -9.29
N LEU A 13 0.85 -21.99 -9.35
CA LEU A 13 1.65 -22.61 -10.41
C LEU A 13 0.95 -22.55 -11.77
N LEU A 14 -0.36 -22.81 -11.83
CA LEU A 14 -1.16 -22.69 -13.06
C LEU A 14 -1.30 -21.24 -13.54
N ALA A 15 -1.31 -20.26 -12.63
CA ALA A 15 -1.27 -18.85 -12.98
C ALA A 15 0.12 -18.45 -13.51
N ALA A 16 1.21 -19.02 -12.97
CA ALA A 16 2.57 -18.79 -13.45
C ALA A 16 2.85 -19.45 -14.81
N SER A 17 2.15 -20.54 -15.17
CA SER A 17 2.25 -21.16 -16.50
C SER A 17 1.44 -20.44 -17.58
N ASN A 18 0.59 -19.47 -17.21
CA ASN A 18 -0.07 -18.59 -18.17
C ASN A 18 0.76 -17.31 -18.30
N GLU A 19 1.53 -17.18 -19.38
CA GLU A 19 2.36 -16.01 -19.68
C GLU A 19 1.59 -14.67 -19.70
N THR A 20 0.26 -14.73 -19.78
CA THR A 20 -0.64 -13.58 -19.76
C THR A 20 -0.92 -13.05 -18.35
N ILE A 21 -0.79 -13.87 -17.30
CA ILE A 21 -1.13 -13.48 -15.92
C ILE A 21 0.09 -12.89 -15.23
N LYS A 22 0.04 -11.57 -15.01
CA LYS A 22 1.14 -10.81 -14.42
C LYS A 22 1.13 -10.88 -12.89
N SER A 23 2.31 -11.08 -12.31
CA SER A 23 2.59 -10.85 -10.90
C SER A 23 3.40 -9.56 -10.73
N GLY A 24 3.20 -8.81 -9.64
CA GLY A 24 3.88 -7.51 -9.42
C GLY A 24 3.00 -6.27 -9.66
N ARG A 25 3.65 -5.12 -9.88
CA ARG A 25 3.02 -3.78 -9.94
C ARG A 25 1.94 -3.70 -11.03
N TRP A 26 0.83 -3.02 -10.75
CA TRP A 26 -0.24 -2.77 -11.72
C TRP A 26 0.13 -1.57 -12.60
N SER A 27 -0.02 -1.70 -13.92
CA SER A 27 0.11 -0.55 -14.83
C SER A 27 -1.16 0.32 -14.82
N GLU A 28 -1.06 1.54 -15.33
CA GLU A 28 -2.19 2.47 -15.40
C GLU A 28 -3.31 1.90 -16.30
N GLU A 29 -2.94 1.27 -17.42
CA GLU A 29 -3.90 0.62 -18.32
C GLU A 29 -4.62 -0.54 -17.64
N GLU A 30 -3.92 -1.31 -16.79
CA GLU A 30 -4.54 -2.38 -16.00
C GLU A 30 -5.52 -1.83 -14.96
N ILE A 31 -5.20 -0.69 -14.33
CA ILE A 31 -6.06 -0.04 -13.34
C ILE A 31 -7.31 0.53 -14.01
N GLN A 32 -7.15 1.19 -15.16
CA GLN A 32 -8.26 1.71 -15.96
C GLN A 32 -9.18 0.58 -16.42
N LYS A 33 -8.62 -0.50 -16.98
CA LYS A 33 -9.37 -1.70 -17.36
C LYS A 33 -10.09 -2.35 -16.17
N LEU A 34 -9.46 -2.38 -14.99
CA LEU A 34 -10.10 -2.88 -13.77
C LEU A 34 -11.34 -2.05 -13.42
N GLY A 35 -11.26 -0.71 -13.52
CA GLY A 35 -12.39 0.18 -13.29
C GLY A 35 -13.52 -0.01 -14.28
N GLU A 36 -13.20 -0.08 -15.57
CA GLU A 36 -14.17 -0.33 -16.63
C GLU A 36 -14.84 -1.70 -16.47
N ALA A 37 -14.05 -2.75 -16.20
CA ALA A 37 -14.55 -4.09 -15.99
C ALA A 37 -15.51 -4.17 -14.79
N VAL A 38 -15.16 -3.55 -13.65
CA VAL A 38 -16.04 -3.52 -12.49
C VAL A 38 -17.33 -2.77 -12.80
N ASN A 39 -17.25 -1.58 -13.42
CA ASN A 39 -18.43 -0.82 -13.80
C ASN A 39 -19.35 -1.62 -14.75
N HIS A 40 -18.76 -2.28 -15.75
CA HIS A 40 -19.49 -3.13 -16.67
C HIS A 40 -20.25 -4.26 -15.96
N VAL A 41 -19.62 -4.95 -15.00
CA VAL A 41 -20.33 -5.99 -14.22
C VAL A 41 -21.44 -5.39 -13.34
N LEU A 42 -21.21 -4.22 -12.72
CA LEU A 42 -22.23 -3.58 -11.88
C LEU A 42 -23.47 -3.19 -12.69
N VAL A 43 -23.29 -2.62 -13.87
CA VAL A 43 -24.39 -2.27 -14.79
C VAL A 43 -25.10 -3.53 -15.27
N ARG A 44 -24.35 -4.55 -15.71
CA ARG A 44 -24.89 -5.82 -16.20
C ARG A 44 -25.74 -6.53 -15.14
N ASP A 45 -25.23 -6.63 -13.91
CA ASP A 45 -25.88 -7.36 -12.82
C ASP A 45 -26.82 -6.48 -11.99
N LYS A 46 -27.03 -5.21 -12.40
CA LYS A 46 -27.87 -4.21 -11.72
C LYS A 46 -27.55 -4.08 -10.23
N LEU A 47 -26.27 -4.11 -9.90
CA LEU A 47 -25.80 -4.03 -8.52
C LEU A 47 -25.70 -2.57 -8.09
N PRO A 48 -26.24 -2.20 -6.91
CA PRO A 48 -26.28 -0.79 -6.48
C PRO A 48 -24.90 -0.24 -6.06
N ALA A 49 -23.93 -1.13 -5.75
CA ALA A 49 -22.60 -0.74 -5.32
C ALA A 49 -21.57 -1.85 -5.57
N SER A 50 -20.30 -1.45 -5.70
CA SER A 50 -19.17 -2.39 -5.90
C SER A 50 -18.92 -3.33 -4.72
N SER A 51 -19.41 -2.99 -3.53
CA SER A 51 -19.40 -3.87 -2.35
C SER A 51 -20.22 -5.14 -2.53
N ASN A 52 -21.24 -5.12 -3.40
CA ASN A 52 -22.09 -6.26 -3.71
C ASN A 52 -21.53 -7.15 -4.83
N LEU A 53 -20.35 -6.83 -5.36
CA LEU A 53 -19.71 -7.59 -6.42
C LEU A 53 -19.07 -8.87 -5.87
N ILE A 54 -19.73 -10.01 -6.11
CA ILE A 54 -19.27 -11.34 -5.65
C ILE A 54 -18.47 -12.06 -6.75
N ARG A 55 -18.78 -11.82 -8.04
CA ARG A 55 -18.22 -12.55 -9.19
C ARG A 55 -16.97 -11.89 -9.78
N TRP A 56 -15.88 -11.88 -9.02
CA TRP A 56 -14.59 -11.31 -9.46
C TRP A 56 -13.93 -12.03 -10.64
N ARG A 57 -14.35 -13.25 -10.96
CA ARG A 57 -13.88 -13.96 -12.17
C ARG A 57 -14.28 -13.24 -13.45
N ASP A 58 -15.47 -12.65 -13.51
CA ASP A 58 -15.94 -11.94 -14.70
C ASP A 58 -15.11 -10.67 -14.94
N VAL A 59 -14.74 -10.00 -13.85
CA VAL A 59 -13.82 -8.85 -13.88
C VAL A 59 -12.43 -9.29 -14.37
N ALA A 60 -11.89 -10.38 -13.82
CA ALA A 60 -10.59 -10.91 -14.23
C ALA A 60 -10.56 -11.32 -15.71
N ASN A 61 -11.65 -11.90 -16.22
CA ASN A 61 -11.79 -12.25 -17.63
C ASN A 61 -11.75 -11.02 -18.55
N MET A 62 -12.20 -9.85 -18.08
CA MET A 62 -12.12 -8.59 -18.84
C MET A 62 -10.75 -7.91 -18.70
N VAL A 63 -10.12 -7.99 -17.54
CA VAL A 63 -8.76 -7.46 -17.33
C VAL A 63 -7.72 -8.32 -18.06
N VAL A 64 -7.95 -9.63 -18.15
CA VAL A 64 -7.14 -10.68 -18.80
C VAL A 64 -5.77 -10.90 -18.17
N THR A 65 -5.11 -9.84 -17.71
CA THR A 65 -3.73 -9.87 -17.21
C THR A 65 -3.61 -10.22 -15.73
N ARG A 66 -4.73 -10.32 -15.00
CA ARG A 66 -4.76 -10.48 -13.53
C ARG A 66 -5.86 -11.46 -13.12
N THR A 67 -5.62 -12.17 -12.02
CA THR A 67 -6.58 -13.12 -11.44
C THR A 67 -7.70 -12.41 -10.68
N ASP A 68 -8.80 -13.14 -10.44
CA ASP A 68 -9.97 -12.67 -9.68
C ASP A 68 -9.59 -12.17 -8.27
N ILE A 69 -8.68 -12.89 -7.61
CA ILE A 69 -8.18 -12.51 -6.29
C ILE A 69 -7.37 -11.20 -6.36
N GLN A 70 -6.52 -11.05 -7.38
CA GLN A 70 -5.72 -9.83 -7.56
C GLN A 70 -6.61 -8.63 -7.87
N CYS A 71 -7.59 -8.78 -8.77
CA CYS A 71 -8.57 -7.75 -9.11
C CYS A 71 -9.34 -7.28 -7.87
N ARG A 72 -9.87 -8.22 -7.07
CA ARG A 72 -10.60 -7.90 -5.84
C ARG A 72 -9.74 -7.13 -4.85
N THR A 73 -8.53 -7.63 -4.61
CA THR A 73 -7.59 -7.02 -3.66
C THR A 73 -7.23 -5.61 -4.10
N LYS A 74 -6.89 -5.42 -5.39
CA LYS A 74 -6.57 -4.11 -5.94
C LYS A 74 -7.75 -3.16 -5.86
N TRP A 75 -8.96 -3.62 -6.20
CA TRP A 75 -10.17 -2.80 -6.13
C TRP A 75 -10.46 -2.31 -4.71
N ASN A 76 -10.42 -3.21 -3.73
CA ASN A 76 -10.65 -2.85 -2.33
C ASN A 76 -9.61 -1.83 -1.82
N LEU A 77 -8.34 -2.01 -2.21
CA LEU A 77 -7.25 -1.11 -1.81
C LEU A 77 -7.28 0.26 -2.50
N SER A 78 -7.76 0.32 -3.74
CA SER A 78 -7.68 1.53 -4.58
C SER A 78 -9.00 2.28 -4.76
N PHE A 79 -10.17 1.66 -4.56
CA PHE A 79 -11.46 2.25 -4.95
C PHE A 79 -12.55 2.22 -3.86
N GLN A 80 -12.51 1.30 -2.88
CA GLN A 80 -13.50 1.29 -1.77
C GLN A 80 -13.20 2.32 -0.68
N SER A 81 -11.99 2.88 -0.62
CA SER A 81 -11.65 3.96 0.31
C SER A 81 -12.16 5.36 -0.11
N GLY A 82 -13.13 5.44 -1.02
CA GLY A 82 -13.88 6.68 -1.30
C GLY A 82 -13.14 7.79 -2.05
N LYS A 83 -11.91 7.56 -2.53
CA LYS A 83 -11.19 8.51 -3.36
C LYS A 83 -11.08 7.91 -4.76
N LYS A 84 -11.54 8.67 -5.76
CA LYS A 84 -11.26 8.39 -7.18
C LYS A 84 -9.81 7.95 -7.28
N ALA A 85 -9.52 6.98 -8.13
CA ALA A 85 -8.17 6.70 -8.58
C ALA A 85 -7.62 7.95 -9.29
N VAL A 86 -7.27 8.97 -8.53
CA VAL A 86 -6.31 9.97 -8.91
C VAL A 86 -5.01 9.24 -8.71
N SER A 87 -4.56 8.67 -9.82
CA SER A 87 -3.15 8.47 -10.10
C SER A 87 -2.39 9.68 -9.56
N VAL A 88 -1.79 9.55 -8.38
CA VAL A 88 -0.68 10.43 -8.01
C VAL A 88 0.54 9.55 -7.97
N VAL A 89 1.12 9.47 -9.16
CA VAL A 89 2.48 9.10 -9.53
C VAL A 89 3.45 10.11 -8.89
N ARG A 90 3.41 10.25 -7.56
CA ARG A 90 4.44 11.01 -6.85
C ARG A 90 4.87 10.23 -5.62
N SER A 91 6.17 10.27 -5.35
CA SER A 91 6.73 9.73 -4.12
C SER A 91 6.08 10.40 -2.92
N PHE A 92 5.95 9.67 -1.82
CA PHE A 92 5.59 10.30 -0.55
C PHE A 92 6.78 11.18 -0.13
N GLU A 93 6.62 12.48 -0.27
CA GLU A 93 7.68 13.48 -0.19
C GLU A 93 7.71 14.14 1.18
N TYR A 94 8.70 15.02 1.40
CA TYR A 94 8.88 15.76 2.65
C TYR A 94 7.57 16.40 3.14
N GLU A 95 6.84 17.07 2.25
CA GLU A 95 5.58 17.76 2.57
C GLU A 95 4.49 16.79 3.02
N ASP A 96 4.44 15.58 2.44
CA ASP A 96 3.49 14.55 2.83
C ASP A 96 3.83 14.00 4.23
N TYR A 97 5.12 13.78 4.53
CA TYR A 97 5.55 13.36 5.86
C TYR A 97 5.31 14.46 6.90
N ALA A 98 5.65 15.71 6.60
CA ALA A 98 5.41 16.84 7.49
C ALA A 98 3.92 16.99 7.80
N SER A 99 3.05 16.87 6.78
CA SER A 99 1.60 16.94 6.95
C SER A 99 1.06 15.78 7.79
N LEU A 100 1.54 14.54 7.55
CA LEU A 100 1.18 13.38 8.36
C LEU A 100 1.60 13.57 9.82
N LEU A 101 2.85 13.94 10.08
CA LEU A 101 3.39 14.11 11.43
C LEU A 101 2.72 15.26 12.18
N THR A 102 2.40 16.36 11.50
CA THR A 102 1.62 17.49 12.08
C THR A 102 0.24 17.03 12.54
N ARG A 103 -0.44 16.19 11.75
CA ARG A 103 -1.74 15.63 12.15
C ARG A 103 -1.60 14.63 13.28
N MET A 104 -0.55 13.80 13.27
CA MET A 104 -0.27 12.85 14.34
C MET A 104 0.02 13.57 15.67
N SER A 105 0.81 14.65 15.67
CA SER A 105 1.07 15.41 16.90
C SER A 105 -0.20 16.09 17.42
N ALA A 106 -1.05 16.61 16.53
CA ALA A 106 -2.30 17.27 16.92
C ALA A 106 -3.37 16.30 17.44
N LEU A 107 -3.53 15.12 16.81
CA LEU A 107 -4.64 14.20 17.06
C LEU A 107 -4.27 13.00 17.94
N CYS A 108 -2.98 12.68 18.05
CA CYS A 108 -2.50 11.49 18.74
C CYS A 108 -1.59 11.80 19.95
N SER A 109 -1.62 13.03 20.47
CA SER A 109 -0.80 13.44 21.63
C SER A 109 -1.05 12.62 22.90
N ALA A 110 -2.27 12.08 23.05
CA ALA A 110 -2.65 11.22 24.17
C ALA A 110 -2.47 9.71 23.90
N ALA A 111 -2.07 9.32 22.69
CA ALA A 111 -1.91 7.91 22.33
C ALA A 111 -0.61 7.34 22.92
N ASN A 112 -0.70 6.14 23.50
CA ASN A 112 0.46 5.43 24.03
C ASN A 112 1.25 4.70 22.94
N ASP A 113 0.56 4.24 21.90
CA ASP A 113 1.17 3.52 20.78
C ASP A 113 0.34 3.60 19.49
N GLU A 114 0.83 2.93 18.44
CA GLU A 114 0.23 2.93 17.09
C GLU A 114 -1.11 2.21 16.99
N THR A 115 -1.46 1.37 17.96
CA THR A 115 -2.71 0.60 17.98
C THR A 115 -3.89 1.45 18.40
N GLU A 116 -3.64 2.53 19.16
CA GLU A 116 -4.64 3.50 19.58
C GLU A 116 -4.93 4.56 18.51
N ILE A 117 -4.15 4.60 17.42
CA ILE A 117 -4.34 5.55 16.33
C ILE A 117 -5.51 5.16 15.45
N VAL A 118 -6.48 6.07 15.34
CA VAL A 118 -7.53 6.02 14.32
C VAL A 118 -7.01 6.63 13.01
N TRP A 119 -6.37 5.81 12.19
CA TRP A 119 -5.68 6.24 10.96
C TRP A 119 -6.59 6.94 9.95
N GLU A 120 -7.89 6.65 9.97
CA GLU A 120 -8.91 7.29 9.16
C GLU A 120 -9.02 8.80 9.44
N MET A 121 -8.76 9.23 10.68
CA MET A 121 -8.78 10.64 11.06
C MET A 121 -7.53 11.41 10.60
N LEU A 122 -6.47 10.70 10.23
CA LEU A 122 -5.21 11.28 9.75
C LEU A 122 -5.19 11.51 8.23
N VAL A 123 -6.25 11.09 7.52
CA VAL A 123 -6.36 11.26 6.07
C VAL A 123 -6.70 12.71 5.75
N GLY A 124 -5.83 13.40 5.00
CA GLY A 124 -6.11 14.77 4.56
C GLY A 124 -7.30 14.85 3.60
N GLU A 125 -8.07 15.94 3.68
CA GLU A 125 -9.27 16.16 2.86
C GLU A 125 -8.97 16.12 1.35
N ASN A 126 -7.86 16.74 0.92
CA ASN A 126 -7.45 16.82 -0.48
C ASN A 126 -6.22 15.95 -0.82
N GLU A 127 -5.86 15.01 0.05
CA GLU A 127 -4.70 14.13 -0.18
C GLU A 127 -5.08 12.85 -0.93
N PRO A 128 -4.21 12.33 -1.81
CA PRO A 128 -4.45 11.08 -2.53
C PRO A 128 -4.24 9.83 -1.65
N TRP A 129 -3.72 10.00 -0.43
CA TRP A 129 -3.34 8.91 0.46
C TRP A 129 -4.53 8.37 1.25
N ASN A 130 -4.58 7.04 1.41
CA ASN A 130 -5.54 6.38 2.30
C ASN A 130 -4.91 6.00 3.65
N ALA A 131 -5.74 5.70 4.64
CA ALA A 131 -5.32 5.40 6.01
C ALA A 131 -4.25 4.28 6.08
N GLN A 132 -4.44 3.20 5.32
CA GLN A 132 -3.49 2.08 5.29
C GLN A 132 -2.14 2.48 4.69
N TYR A 133 -2.14 3.34 3.68
CA TYR A 133 -0.93 3.88 3.08
C TYR A 133 -0.18 4.78 4.06
N LEU A 134 -0.89 5.66 4.79
CA LEU A 134 -0.30 6.49 5.84
C LEU A 134 0.31 5.64 6.95
N LYS A 135 -0.39 4.60 7.42
CA LYS A 135 0.12 3.63 8.39
C LYS A 135 1.42 2.98 7.94
N THR A 136 1.47 2.58 6.66
CA THR A 136 2.65 1.97 6.06
C THR A 136 3.81 2.98 5.98
N ARG A 137 3.52 4.24 5.63
CA ARG A 137 4.52 5.32 5.56
C ARG A 137 5.09 5.69 6.92
N TRP A 138 4.24 5.79 7.93
CA TRP A 138 4.68 5.94 9.32
C TRP A 138 5.58 4.78 9.76
N SER A 139 5.15 3.53 9.55
CA SER A 139 5.93 2.35 9.95
C SER A 139 7.33 2.37 9.34
N TYR A 140 7.43 2.80 8.07
CA TYR A 140 8.72 2.94 7.43
C TYR A 140 9.57 4.08 7.97
N LEU A 141 8.98 5.24 8.27
CA LEU A 141 9.71 6.36 8.86
C LEU A 141 10.23 5.99 10.26
N LYS A 142 9.38 5.37 11.07
CA LYS A 142 9.76 4.85 12.38
C LYS A 142 10.86 3.79 12.29
N GLY A 143 10.82 2.94 11.27
CA GLY A 143 11.82 1.89 11.05
C GLY A 143 13.25 2.40 10.79
N VAL A 144 13.42 3.66 10.39
CA VAL A 144 14.74 4.30 10.22
C VAL A 144 15.18 5.14 11.42
N VAL A 145 14.32 5.28 12.43
CA VAL A 145 14.67 5.93 13.70
C VAL A 145 15.65 5.03 14.45
N PRO A 146 16.73 5.58 15.02
CA PRO A 146 17.66 4.81 15.84
C PRO A 146 16.94 4.07 16.98
N VAL A 147 17.31 2.81 17.19
CA VAL A 147 16.66 1.96 18.21
C VAL A 147 16.70 2.59 19.60
N HIS A 148 17.79 3.26 19.96
CA HIS A 148 17.93 3.92 21.26
C HIS A 148 16.95 5.10 21.44
N GLU A 149 16.61 5.81 20.36
CA GLU A 149 15.61 6.88 20.42
C GLU A 149 14.20 6.30 20.61
N LEU A 150 13.92 5.16 19.97
CA LEU A 150 12.64 4.46 20.13
C LEU A 150 12.42 3.90 21.54
N THR A 151 13.48 3.50 22.25
CA THR A 151 13.36 2.95 23.60
C THR A 151 13.32 4.01 24.69
N MET A 152 13.91 5.19 24.45
CA MET A 152 14.02 6.26 25.44
C MET A 152 12.86 7.26 25.43
N ARG A 153 12.06 7.29 24.35
CA ARG A 153 11.02 8.29 24.13
C ARG A 153 9.62 7.69 24.24
N THR A 154 8.67 8.51 24.69
CA THR A 154 7.24 8.20 24.59
C THR A 154 6.78 8.28 23.13
N PHE A 155 5.59 7.77 22.83
CA PHE A 155 5.05 7.80 21.48
C PHE A 155 4.94 9.22 20.90
N SER A 156 4.42 10.18 21.68
CA SER A 156 4.39 11.60 21.28
C SER A 156 5.80 12.14 21.01
N GLN A 157 6.77 11.84 21.87
CA GLN A 157 8.16 12.28 21.70
C GLN A 157 8.84 11.65 20.47
N ILE A 158 8.42 10.44 20.05
CA ILE A 158 8.89 9.83 18.81
C ILE A 158 8.31 10.58 17.59
N ILE A 159 7.04 11.00 17.65
CA ILE A 159 6.44 11.82 16.58
C ILE A 159 7.20 13.15 16.45
N ASP A 160 7.45 13.81 17.57
CA ASP A 160 8.20 15.08 17.60
C ASP A 160 9.63 14.89 17.08
N TYR A 161 10.32 13.84 17.52
CA TYR A 161 11.65 13.48 17.02
C TYR A 161 11.66 13.25 15.50
N CYS A 162 10.66 12.52 14.99
CA CYS A 162 10.51 12.28 13.56
C CYS A 162 10.27 13.58 12.78
N PHE A 163 9.56 14.55 13.37
CA PHE A 163 9.30 15.85 12.77
C PHE A 163 10.57 16.69 12.70
N ASP A 164 11.30 16.79 13.82
CA ASP A 164 12.53 17.57 13.92
C ASP A 164 13.67 17.02 13.05
N ASN A 165 13.70 15.70 12.85
CA ASN A 165 14.76 15.01 12.11
C ASN A 165 14.29 14.50 10.74
N LEU A 166 13.17 15.01 10.22
CA LEU A 166 12.50 14.45 9.06
C LEU A 166 13.41 14.35 7.82
N VAL A 167 14.19 15.39 7.55
CA VAL A 167 15.13 15.43 6.41
C VAL A 167 16.16 14.31 6.51
N GLU A 168 16.76 14.13 7.70
CA GLU A 168 17.77 13.10 7.92
C GLU A 168 17.18 11.69 7.81
N LEU A 169 15.99 11.46 8.35
CA LEU A 169 15.32 10.16 8.30
C LEU A 169 14.94 9.78 6.85
N ILE A 170 14.46 10.74 6.06
CA ILE A 170 14.18 10.51 4.63
C ILE A 170 15.48 10.16 3.88
N ASP A 171 16.57 10.89 4.13
CA ASP A 171 17.85 10.65 3.47
C ASP A 171 18.48 9.29 3.85
N ARG A 172 18.47 8.94 5.14
CA ARG A 172 18.91 7.62 5.63
C ARG A 172 18.17 6.49 4.93
N ARG A 173 16.87 6.68 4.70
CA ARG A 173 16.07 5.71 3.95
C ARG A 173 16.49 5.59 2.49
N SER A 174 16.70 6.71 1.80
CA SER A 174 17.16 6.71 0.42
C SER A 174 18.47 5.94 0.26
N ARG A 175 19.39 6.10 1.23
CA ARG A 175 20.66 5.35 1.29
C ARG A 175 20.46 3.85 1.54
N LEU A 176 19.50 3.45 2.38
CA LEU A 176 19.17 2.04 2.62
C LEU A 176 18.57 1.34 1.40
N ILE A 177 17.75 2.05 0.61
CA ILE A 177 17.20 1.53 -0.65
C ILE A 177 18.33 1.36 -1.67
N SER A 178 19.20 2.37 -1.80
CA SER A 178 20.34 2.33 -2.73
C SER A 178 21.36 1.22 -2.39
N THR A 179 21.63 0.99 -1.10
CA THR A 179 22.54 -0.10 -0.66
C THR A 179 21.91 -1.48 -0.82
N SER A 180 20.60 -1.63 -0.59
CA SER A 180 19.88 -2.88 -0.86
C SER A 180 19.88 -3.25 -2.35
N GLU A 181 19.79 -2.28 -3.26
CA GLU A 181 19.91 -2.52 -4.71
C GLU A 181 21.34 -2.83 -5.13
N PHE A 182 22.34 -2.23 -4.48
CA PHE A 182 23.75 -2.51 -4.76
C PHE A 182 24.16 -3.92 -4.35
N LEU A 183 23.69 -4.41 -3.20
CA LEU A 183 24.00 -5.76 -2.70
C LEU A 183 23.41 -6.87 -3.58
N VAL A 184 22.22 -6.66 -4.14
CA VAL A 184 21.59 -7.60 -5.08
C VAL A 184 22.41 -7.72 -6.38
N ASN A 185 23.03 -6.64 -6.85
CA ASN A 185 23.82 -6.65 -8.07
C ASN A 185 25.23 -7.22 -7.90
N THR A 186 25.78 -7.25 -6.67
CA THR A 186 27.12 -7.81 -6.41
C THR A 186 27.12 -9.33 -6.23
N GLU A 187 25.98 -9.94 -5.88
CA GLU A 187 25.85 -11.41 -5.79
C GLU A 187 25.78 -12.09 -7.17
N ASP A 188 25.45 -11.33 -8.23
CA ASP A 188 25.35 -11.83 -9.61
C ASP A 188 26.66 -11.68 -10.42
N MET A 189 27.77 -11.22 -9.83
CA MET A 189 29.09 -11.06 -10.48
C MET A 189 30.19 -11.99 -9.93
N GLU A 190 29.84 -13.01 -9.13
CA GLU A 190 30.80 -14.02 -8.63
C GLU A 190 30.64 -15.42 -9.24
N GLU A 191 30.09 -15.56 -10.46
CA GLU A 191 30.22 -16.79 -11.28
C GLU A 191 31.11 -16.59 -12.53
#